data_AF-A0A9D9CYF1-F1
#
_entry.id   AF-A0A9D9CYF1-F1
#
_cell.length_a   1.000
_cell.length_b   1.000
_cell.length_c   1.000
_cell.angle_alpha   90.00
_cell.angle_beta   90.00
_cell.angle_gamma   90.00
#
_symmetry.space_group_name_H-M   'P 1'
#
loop_
_entity.id
_entity.type
_entity.pdbx_description
1 polymer ?
#
loop_
_entity_poly.entity_id
_entity_poly.type
_entity_poly.pdbx_seq_one_letter_code
_entity_poly.pdbx_strand_id
1 'polypeptide(L)'
;MNGILKKLLTWLVLPAIIVLLVWVNVSSIMQPVKFNKEKAQREKVAIQNLKDIRDLEVAFKSVNNRFTASIDSLADFYRNGDMEVVMQIGSQDDSLAVTHTEAVKKANRGITAEKLYEMYQKGDKNLVFSVKNKVPVRQSLFTDRTDFNPDLLKYIPFSDNEPVQMDAIVKTVSGVQVPLFEAKMPYKSLLKGMDNQLRINLDSERRDQNKYEGLQVGSVTAPNNNAGNWE
;
A
#
# COMPACT_ATOMS: atom_id res chain seq x y z
N MET A 1 62.07 -20.27 23.86
CA MET A 1 61.59 -19.57 22.64
C MET A 1 62.73 -18.71 22.09
N ASN A 2 63.29 -19.10 20.94
CA ASN A 2 64.42 -18.41 20.29
C ASN A 2 64.13 -16.91 20.15
N GLY A 3 65.12 -16.04 20.33
CA GLY A 3 64.93 -14.58 20.30
C GLY A 3 64.27 -14.08 19.00
N ILE A 4 64.50 -14.77 17.89
CA ILE A 4 63.87 -14.52 16.59
C ILE A 4 62.36 -14.84 16.62
N LEU A 5 61.98 -15.96 17.25
CA LEU A 5 60.58 -16.38 17.38
C LEU A 5 59.77 -15.41 18.27
N LYS A 6 60.39 -14.87 19.34
CA LYS A 6 59.79 -13.79 20.13
C LYS A 6 59.55 -12.53 19.30
N LYS A 7 60.54 -12.12 18.50
CA LYS A 7 60.40 -10.92 17.65
C LYS A 7 59.32 -11.09 16.58
N LEU A 8 59.26 -12.24 15.91
CA LEU A 8 58.22 -12.53 14.91
C LEU A 8 56.81 -12.53 15.54
N LEU A 9 56.67 -13.13 16.72
CA LEU A 9 55.39 -13.15 17.43
C LEU A 9 54.93 -11.72 17.79
N THR A 10 55.82 -10.92 18.40
CA THR A 10 55.46 -9.59 18.91
C THR A 10 55.28 -8.55 17.82
N TRP A 11 56.11 -8.56 16.78
CA TRP A 11 56.13 -7.50 15.76
C TRP A 11 55.31 -7.83 14.52
N LEU A 12 54.91 -9.09 14.32
CA LEU A 12 54.21 -9.51 13.11
C LEU A 12 52.90 -10.22 13.42
N VAL A 13 52.93 -11.29 14.21
CA VAL A 13 51.73 -12.11 14.47
C VAL A 13 50.71 -11.36 15.34
N LEU A 14 51.13 -10.78 16.47
CA LEU A 14 50.22 -10.06 17.36
C LEU A 14 49.58 -8.83 16.67
N PRO A 15 50.33 -7.97 15.95
CA PRO A 15 49.74 -6.87 15.18
C PRO A 15 48.76 -7.35 14.11
N ALA A 16 49.07 -8.43 13.39
CA ALA A 16 48.16 -9.00 12.40
C ALA A 16 46.84 -9.47 13.04
N ILE A 17 46.91 -10.12 14.21
CA ILE A 17 45.72 -10.51 14.98
C ILE A 17 44.95 -9.28 15.44
N ILE A 18 45.62 -8.22 15.92
CA ILE A 18 44.95 -6.97 16.32
C ILE A 18 44.19 -6.36 15.14
N VAL A 19 44.81 -6.27 13.96
CA VAL A 19 44.14 -5.75 12.76
C VAL A 19 42.94 -6.62 12.38
N LEU A 20 43.06 -7.94 12.44
CA LEU A 20 41.95 -8.87 12.19
C LEU A 20 40.81 -8.64 13.20
N LEU A 21 41.12 -8.53 14.49
CA LEU A 21 40.12 -8.30 15.53
C LEU A 21 39.42 -6.96 15.36
N VAL A 22 40.14 -5.89 15.02
CA VAL A 22 39.54 -4.58 14.70
C VAL A 22 38.57 -4.72 13.53
N TRP A 23 38.99 -5.39 12.46
CA TRP A 23 38.13 -5.62 11.31
C TRP A 23 36.87 -6.43 11.64
N VAL A 24 36.99 -7.50 12.45
CA VAL A 24 35.85 -8.30 12.92
C VAL A 24 34.88 -7.46 13.76
N ASN A 25 35.39 -6.65 14.70
CA ASN A 25 34.55 -5.78 15.52
C ASN A 25 33.78 -4.76 14.68
N VAL A 26 34.47 -4.07 13.75
CA VAL A 26 33.84 -3.11 12.85
C VAL A 26 32.78 -3.80 11.98
N SER A 27 33.10 -4.97 11.43
CA SER A 27 32.18 -5.73 10.57
C SER A 27 30.94 -6.18 11.33
N SER A 28 31.11 -6.67 12.56
CA SER A 28 30.02 -7.12 13.43
C SER A 28 29.05 -5.98 13.78
N ILE A 29 29.55 -4.75 13.98
CA ILE A 29 28.70 -3.58 14.22
C ILE A 29 28.04 -3.10 12.93
N MET A 30 28.75 -3.16 11.80
CA MET A 30 28.28 -2.61 10.53
C MET A 30 27.24 -3.49 9.82
N GLN A 31 27.30 -4.81 10.02
CA GLN A 31 26.38 -5.77 9.41
C GLN A 31 24.89 -5.48 9.71
N PRO A 32 24.44 -5.32 10.98
CA PRO A 32 23.06 -4.97 11.28
C PRO A 32 22.67 -3.58 10.75
N VAL A 33 23.61 -2.63 10.71
CA VAL A 33 23.35 -1.29 10.15
C VAL A 33 23.08 -1.37 8.65
N LYS A 34 23.90 -2.12 7.90
CA LYS A 34 23.70 -2.36 6.46
C LYS A 34 22.39 -3.07 6.20
N PHE A 35 22.09 -4.10 6.99
CA PHE A 35 20.81 -4.83 6.91
C PHE A 35 19.63 -3.90 7.10
N ASN A 36 19.61 -3.09 8.16
CA ASN A 36 18.50 -2.17 8.44
C ASN A 36 18.35 -1.11 7.35
N LYS A 37 19.47 -0.61 6.80
CA LYS A 37 19.45 0.35 5.69
C LYS A 37 18.83 -0.26 4.44
N GLU A 38 19.27 -1.45 4.03
CA GLU A 38 18.73 -2.12 2.85
C GLU A 38 17.27 -2.54 3.06
N LYS A 39 16.93 -3.06 4.25
CA LYS A 39 15.57 -3.38 4.64
C LYS A 39 14.64 -2.19 4.45
N ALA A 40 15.01 -1.02 4.97
CA ALA A 40 14.20 0.19 4.85
C ALA A 40 13.99 0.61 3.38
N GLN A 41 15.00 0.43 2.51
CA GLN A 41 14.83 0.68 1.07
C GLN A 41 13.84 -0.31 0.43
N ARG A 42 13.95 -1.59 0.75
CA ARG A 42 13.04 -2.62 0.22
C ARG A 42 11.62 -2.44 0.73
N GLU A 43 11.45 -2.14 2.02
CA GLU A 43 10.16 -1.83 2.65
C GLU A 43 9.52 -0.62 1.99
N LYS A 44 10.27 0.44 1.67
CA LYS A 44 9.72 1.62 0.99
C LYS A 44 9.04 1.26 -0.34
N VAL A 45 9.67 0.42 -1.16
CA VAL A 45 9.10 -0.03 -2.44
C VAL A 45 7.90 -0.94 -2.22
N ALA A 46 8.00 -1.90 -1.30
CA ALA A 46 6.90 -2.80 -0.98
C ALA A 46 5.68 -2.09 -0.39
N ILE A 47 5.88 -1.11 0.49
CA ILE A 47 4.82 -0.27 1.04
C ILE A 47 4.12 0.49 -0.08
N GLN A 48 4.85 1.04 -1.04
CA GLN A 48 4.23 1.72 -2.18
C GLN A 48 3.37 0.75 -3.00
N ASN A 49 3.89 -0.44 -3.33
CA ASN A 49 3.10 -1.45 -4.05
C ASN A 49 1.84 -1.88 -3.27
N LEU A 50 1.93 -2.04 -1.94
CA LEU A 50 0.76 -2.36 -1.12
C LEU A 50 -0.26 -1.21 -1.05
N LYS A 51 0.19 0.04 -1.06
CA LYS A 51 -0.70 1.21 -1.19
C LYS A 51 -1.41 1.20 -2.54
N ASP A 52 -0.69 0.89 -3.62
CA ASP A 52 -1.28 0.80 -4.96
C ASP A 52 -2.33 -0.33 -5.04
N ILE A 53 -2.05 -1.49 -4.43
CA ILE A 53 -3.03 -2.59 -4.30
C ILE A 53 -4.26 -2.11 -3.52
N ARG A 54 -4.07 -1.43 -2.39
CA ARG A 54 -5.17 -0.90 -1.58
C ARG A 54 -6.04 0.07 -2.35
N ASP A 55 -5.44 1.00 -3.09
CA ASP A 55 -6.19 2.02 -3.84
C ASP A 55 -6.99 1.37 -4.98
N LEU A 56 -6.43 0.36 -5.65
CA LEU A 56 -7.15 -0.46 -6.63
C LEU A 56 -8.29 -1.25 -6.00
N GLU A 57 -8.08 -1.88 -4.84
CA GLU A 57 -9.14 -2.62 -4.12
C GLU A 57 -10.28 -1.69 -3.69
N VAL A 58 -9.97 -0.49 -3.22
CA VAL A 58 -10.99 0.51 -2.83
C VAL A 58 -11.81 0.95 -4.05
N ALA A 59 -11.16 1.23 -5.17
CA ALA A 59 -11.86 1.55 -6.42
C ALA A 59 -12.64 0.36 -6.98
N PHE A 60 -12.10 -0.85 -6.90
CA PHE A 60 -12.77 -2.06 -7.32
C PHE A 60 -14.05 -2.30 -6.48
N LYS A 61 -13.96 -2.11 -5.17
CA LYS A 61 -15.11 -2.21 -4.25
C LYS A 61 -16.17 -1.15 -4.51
N SER A 62 -15.80 0.07 -4.88
CA SER A 62 -16.80 1.13 -5.15
C SER A 62 -17.72 0.78 -6.33
N VAL A 63 -17.23 -0.04 -7.27
CA VAL A 63 -17.99 -0.51 -8.43
C VAL A 63 -18.66 -1.85 -8.18
N ASN A 64 -17.96 -2.79 -7.52
CA ASN A 64 -18.39 -4.18 -7.40
C ASN A 64 -19.05 -4.52 -6.05
N ASN A 65 -19.08 -3.59 -5.10
CA ASN A 65 -19.53 -3.78 -3.71
C ASN A 65 -18.78 -4.88 -2.93
N ARG A 66 -17.64 -5.35 -3.43
CA ARG A 66 -16.76 -6.35 -2.82
C ARG A 66 -15.31 -6.13 -3.22
N PHE A 67 -14.39 -6.66 -2.43
CA PHE A 67 -12.98 -6.77 -2.80
C PHE A 67 -12.71 -8.04 -3.61
N THR A 68 -11.51 -8.15 -4.19
CA THR A 68 -11.07 -9.35 -4.91
C THR A 68 -9.85 -9.98 -4.25
N ALA A 69 -9.65 -11.28 -4.45
CA ALA A 69 -8.44 -11.99 -4.04
C ALA A 69 -7.47 -12.20 -5.22
N SER A 70 -7.78 -11.66 -6.41
CA SER A 70 -6.98 -11.80 -7.62
C SER A 70 -6.41 -10.46 -8.09
N ILE A 71 -5.08 -10.37 -8.12
CA ILE A 71 -4.37 -9.20 -8.65
C ILE A 71 -4.58 -9.07 -10.16
N ASP A 72 -4.77 -10.18 -10.87
CA ASP A 72 -5.10 -10.14 -12.29
C ASP A 72 -6.45 -9.46 -12.54
N SER A 73 -7.43 -9.67 -11.63
CA SER A 73 -8.71 -8.93 -11.69
C SER A 73 -8.54 -7.44 -11.43
N LEU A 74 -7.64 -7.04 -10.51
CA LEU A 74 -7.31 -5.63 -10.29
C LEU A 74 -6.60 -5.02 -11.51
N ALA A 75 -5.69 -5.77 -12.14
CA ALA A 75 -4.98 -5.32 -13.32
C ALA A 75 -5.91 -5.16 -14.53
N ASP A 76 -6.83 -6.10 -14.73
CA ASP A 76 -7.89 -5.98 -15.74
C ASP A 76 -8.81 -4.80 -15.46
N PHE A 77 -9.26 -4.64 -14.21
CA PHE A 77 -10.07 -3.49 -13.79
C PHE A 77 -9.37 -2.15 -14.03
N TYR A 78 -8.06 -2.06 -13.78
CA TYR A 78 -7.29 -0.84 -14.08
C TYR A 78 -7.30 -0.52 -15.58
N ARG A 79 -7.10 -1.53 -16.44
CA ARG A 79 -7.01 -1.35 -17.90
C ARG A 79 -8.34 -1.04 -18.57
N ASN A 80 -9.37 -1.79 -18.18
CA ASN A 80 -10.62 -1.91 -18.92
C ASN A 80 -11.85 -1.46 -18.10
N GLY A 81 -11.69 -1.25 -16.80
CA GLY A 81 -12.77 -0.85 -15.92
C GLY A 81 -13.02 0.66 -15.91
N ASP A 82 -14.25 1.00 -15.58
CA ASP A 82 -14.68 2.35 -15.24
C ASP A 82 -15.03 2.42 -13.76
N MET A 83 -14.81 3.58 -13.15
CA MET A 83 -15.26 3.90 -11.80
C MET A 83 -16.22 5.09 -11.81
N GLU A 84 -17.16 5.09 -10.87
CA GLU A 84 -18.04 6.24 -10.65
C GLU A 84 -17.29 7.31 -9.84
N VAL A 85 -17.10 8.47 -10.43
CA VAL A 85 -16.62 9.67 -9.73
C VAL A 85 -17.80 10.59 -9.50
N VAL A 86 -17.92 11.06 -8.26
CA VAL A 86 -18.94 12.04 -7.86
C VAL A 86 -18.37 13.44 -8.10
N MET A 87 -18.91 14.14 -9.09
CA MET A 87 -18.57 15.53 -9.38
C MET A 87 -19.55 16.45 -8.66
N GLN A 88 -19.06 17.31 -7.77
CA GLN A 88 -19.86 18.36 -7.14
C GLN A 88 -19.90 19.59 -8.05
N ILE A 89 -21.10 20.05 -8.35
CA ILE A 89 -21.38 21.31 -9.03
C ILE A 89 -21.82 22.32 -7.96
N GLY A 90 -21.25 23.52 -8.01
CA GLY A 90 -21.51 24.57 -7.03
C GLY A 90 -20.83 24.33 -5.68
N SER A 91 -20.93 25.33 -4.79
CA SER A 91 -20.39 25.25 -3.43
C SER A 91 -21.52 24.94 -2.44
N GLN A 92 -21.30 23.97 -1.56
CA GLN A 92 -22.22 23.71 -0.44
C GLN A 92 -22.20 24.85 0.60
N ASP A 93 -21.16 25.68 0.60
CA ASP A 93 -21.04 26.82 1.51
C ASP A 93 -21.87 28.03 1.06
N ASP A 94 -22.32 28.07 -0.20
CA ASP A 94 -23.18 29.13 -0.71
C ASP A 94 -24.65 28.86 -0.36
N SER A 95 -25.09 29.41 0.77
CA SER A 95 -26.44 29.24 1.29
C SER A 95 -27.54 29.66 0.30
N LEU A 96 -27.30 30.65 -0.56
CA LEU A 96 -28.28 31.09 -1.56
C LEU A 96 -28.41 30.06 -2.68
N ALA A 97 -27.30 29.50 -3.14
CA ALA A 97 -27.29 28.46 -4.15
C ALA A 97 -27.89 27.14 -3.62
N VAL A 98 -27.60 26.78 -2.37
CA VAL A 98 -28.21 25.62 -1.70
C VAL A 98 -29.73 25.78 -1.58
N THR A 99 -30.21 26.92 -1.08
CA THR A 99 -31.65 27.17 -0.92
C THR A 99 -32.39 27.20 -2.27
N HIS A 100 -31.78 27.78 -3.30
CA HIS A 100 -32.29 27.74 -4.67
C HIS A 100 -32.42 26.29 -5.17
N THR A 101 -31.38 25.49 -4.99
CA THR A 101 -31.38 24.09 -5.45
C THR A 101 -32.42 23.24 -4.75
N GLU A 102 -32.59 23.42 -3.44
CA GLU A 102 -33.65 22.74 -2.68
C GLU A 102 -35.05 23.17 -3.12
N ALA A 103 -35.25 24.45 -3.45
CA ALA A 103 -36.51 24.92 -4.03
C ALA A 103 -36.80 24.27 -5.40
N VAL A 104 -35.78 24.16 -6.27
CA VAL A 104 -35.89 23.48 -7.57
C VAL A 104 -36.26 22.01 -7.40
N LYS A 105 -35.61 21.28 -6.48
CA LYS A 105 -35.94 19.87 -6.18
C LYS A 105 -37.34 19.70 -5.60
N LYS A 106 -37.78 20.64 -4.74
CA LYS A 106 -39.11 20.62 -4.14
C LYS A 106 -40.20 20.87 -5.18
N ALA A 107 -39.98 21.82 -6.09
CA ALA A 107 -40.90 22.11 -7.20
C ALA A 107 -40.95 20.97 -8.22
N ASN A 108 -39.81 20.30 -8.47
CA ASN A 108 -39.68 19.21 -9.43
C ASN A 108 -39.35 17.91 -8.70
N ARG A 109 -40.35 17.34 -8.01
CA ARG A 109 -40.17 16.07 -7.29
C ARG A 109 -39.65 14.97 -8.23
N GLY A 110 -38.53 14.36 -7.86
CA GLY A 110 -37.88 13.32 -8.66
C GLY A 110 -36.94 13.82 -9.76
N ILE A 111 -36.63 15.13 -9.80
CA ILE A 111 -35.62 15.66 -10.72
C ILE A 111 -34.28 14.93 -10.54
N THR A 112 -33.69 14.47 -11.64
CA THR A 112 -32.43 13.73 -11.62
C THR A 112 -31.23 14.68 -11.64
N ALA A 113 -30.05 14.17 -11.25
CA ALA A 113 -28.82 14.94 -11.30
C ALA A 113 -28.47 15.37 -12.73
N GLU A 114 -28.78 14.55 -13.73
CA GLU A 114 -28.60 14.86 -15.15
C GLU A 114 -29.48 16.05 -15.55
N LYS A 115 -30.73 16.10 -15.06
CA LYS A 115 -31.63 17.21 -15.37
C LYS A 115 -31.21 18.52 -14.72
N LEU A 116 -30.71 18.46 -13.48
CA LEU A 116 -30.08 19.61 -12.83
C LEU A 116 -28.84 20.08 -13.59
N TYR A 117 -28.05 19.15 -14.13
CA TYR A 117 -26.90 19.47 -14.97
C TYR A 117 -27.30 20.16 -16.27
N GLU A 118 -28.38 19.73 -16.94
CA GLU A 118 -28.93 20.45 -18.08
C GLU A 118 -29.36 21.89 -17.74
N MET A 119 -30.02 22.09 -16.59
CA MET A 119 -30.43 23.43 -16.13
C MET A 119 -29.21 24.32 -15.88
N TYR A 120 -28.18 23.75 -15.25
CA TYR A 120 -26.91 24.43 -15.02
C TYR A 120 -26.21 24.82 -16.32
N GLN A 121 -26.19 23.94 -17.33
CA GLN A 121 -25.65 24.24 -18.65
C GLN A 121 -26.46 25.31 -19.39
N LYS A 122 -27.78 25.35 -19.20
CA LYS A 122 -28.69 26.36 -19.77
C LYS A 122 -28.62 27.73 -19.09
N GLY A 123 -27.85 27.87 -18.02
CA GLY A 123 -27.52 29.17 -17.41
C GLY A 123 -27.87 29.30 -15.94
N ASP A 124 -28.52 28.32 -15.32
CA ASP A 124 -28.83 28.36 -13.89
C ASP A 124 -27.59 27.99 -13.04
N LYS A 125 -26.69 28.97 -12.85
CA LYS A 125 -25.39 28.77 -12.18
C LYS A 125 -25.48 28.67 -10.65
N ASN A 126 -26.66 28.90 -10.07
CA ASN A 126 -26.88 28.84 -8.62
C ASN A 126 -27.32 27.44 -8.15
N LEU A 127 -27.02 26.40 -8.93
CA LEU A 127 -27.34 25.02 -8.59
C LEU A 127 -26.17 24.33 -7.87
N VAL A 128 -26.49 23.64 -6.77
CA VAL A 128 -25.56 22.88 -5.93
C VAL A 128 -26.02 21.42 -5.85
N PHE A 129 -25.33 20.54 -6.56
CA PHE A 129 -25.70 19.13 -6.66
C PHE A 129 -24.49 18.29 -7.07
N SER A 130 -24.63 16.98 -6.99
CA SER A 130 -23.58 16.05 -7.40
C SER A 130 -24.04 15.17 -8.55
N VAL A 131 -23.16 14.98 -9.53
CA VAL A 131 -23.40 14.08 -10.68
C VAL A 131 -22.43 12.92 -10.58
N LYS A 132 -22.92 11.70 -10.80
CA LYS A 132 -22.10 10.51 -10.93
C LYS A 132 -21.69 10.35 -12.38
N ASN A 133 -20.39 10.44 -12.66
CA ASN A 133 -19.85 10.20 -13.99
C ASN A 133 -18.96 8.96 -13.98
N LYS A 134 -19.08 8.14 -15.02
CA LYS A 134 -18.15 7.02 -15.25
C LYS A 134 -16.90 7.54 -15.92
N VAL A 135 -15.76 7.22 -15.33
CA VAL A 135 -14.44 7.55 -15.89
C VAL A 135 -13.55 6.30 -15.87
N PRO A 136 -12.68 6.11 -16.87
CA PRO A 136 -11.76 5.00 -16.88
C PRO A 136 -10.85 5.02 -15.65
N VAL A 137 -10.65 3.87 -15.02
CA VAL A 137 -9.85 3.75 -13.79
C VAL A 137 -8.42 4.25 -14.04
N ARG A 138 -7.80 3.85 -15.15
CA ARG A 138 -6.45 4.31 -15.55
C ARG A 138 -6.29 5.82 -15.74
N GLN A 139 -7.38 6.55 -15.99
CA GLN A 139 -7.35 8.01 -16.12
C GLN A 139 -7.55 8.73 -14.79
N SER A 140 -7.93 7.98 -13.75
CA SER A 140 -8.31 8.53 -12.44
C SER A 140 -7.30 8.17 -11.35
N LEU A 141 -6.77 6.94 -11.38
CA LEU A 141 -5.80 6.45 -10.40
C LEU A 141 -4.37 6.49 -10.95
N PHE A 142 -3.42 6.77 -10.05
CA PHE A 142 -1.98 6.74 -10.31
C PHE A 142 -1.52 7.67 -11.46
N THR A 143 -2.23 8.78 -11.66
CA THR A 143 -1.95 9.76 -12.74
C THR A 143 -0.60 10.47 -12.54
N ASP A 144 -0.08 10.49 -11.32
CA ASP A 144 1.22 11.02 -10.92
C ASP A 144 2.34 9.96 -10.93
N ARG A 145 2.00 8.68 -11.13
CA ARG A 145 2.96 7.56 -11.11
C ARG A 145 3.37 7.14 -12.51
N THR A 146 4.49 7.68 -12.97
CA THR A 146 5.07 7.34 -14.28
C THR A 146 5.63 5.91 -14.36
N ASP A 147 5.96 5.31 -13.21
CA ASP A 147 6.52 3.97 -13.06
C ASP A 147 5.45 2.89 -12.80
N PHE A 148 4.17 3.27 -12.70
CA PHE A 148 3.11 2.33 -12.34
C PHE A 148 2.89 1.29 -13.43
N ASN A 149 2.92 0.01 -13.03
CA ASN A 149 2.56 -1.11 -13.88
C ASN A 149 1.69 -2.10 -13.09
N PRO A 150 0.40 -2.26 -13.44
CA PRO A 150 -0.49 -3.16 -12.72
C PRO A 150 -0.06 -4.63 -12.79
N ASP A 151 0.65 -5.04 -13.85
CA ASP A 151 1.10 -6.42 -14.01
C ASP A 151 2.30 -6.77 -13.10
N LEU A 152 2.95 -5.78 -12.49
CA LEU A 152 4.02 -6.01 -11.52
C LEU A 152 3.50 -6.14 -10.09
N LEU A 153 2.27 -5.70 -9.81
CA LEU A 153 1.70 -5.77 -8.46
C LEU A 153 1.54 -7.20 -7.95
N LYS A 154 1.45 -8.18 -8.87
CA LYS A 154 1.32 -9.59 -8.49
C LYS A 154 2.56 -10.16 -7.81
N TYR A 155 3.70 -9.50 -7.92
CA TYR A 155 4.97 -9.98 -7.39
C TYR A 155 5.43 -9.15 -6.20
N ILE A 156 5.97 -9.84 -5.20
CA ILE A 156 6.69 -9.22 -4.09
C ILE A 156 8.00 -8.66 -4.66
N PRO A 157 8.31 -7.36 -4.45
CA PRO A 157 9.60 -6.81 -4.89
C PRO A 157 10.78 -7.59 -4.31
N PHE A 158 11.87 -7.72 -5.08
CA PHE A 158 13.13 -8.38 -4.66
C PHE A 158 13.03 -9.87 -4.31
N SER A 159 11.96 -10.56 -4.72
CA SER A 159 11.68 -11.94 -4.30
C SER A 159 11.90 -13.02 -5.38
N ASP A 160 12.39 -12.65 -6.56
CA ASP A 160 12.40 -13.49 -7.77
C ASP A 160 10.98 -13.95 -8.18
N ASN A 161 10.06 -13.00 -8.32
CA ASN A 161 8.67 -13.22 -8.74
C ASN A 161 7.82 -14.10 -7.80
N GLU A 162 8.13 -14.12 -6.50
CA GLU A 162 7.20 -14.72 -5.53
C GLU A 162 5.91 -13.89 -5.47
N PRO A 163 4.73 -14.52 -5.44
CA PRO A 163 3.47 -13.80 -5.53
C PRO A 163 3.11 -13.09 -4.22
N VAL A 164 2.43 -11.95 -4.33
CA VAL A 164 1.78 -11.31 -3.18
C VAL A 164 0.68 -12.24 -2.64
N GLN A 165 0.61 -12.39 -1.33
CA GLN A 165 -0.44 -13.21 -0.69
C GLN A 165 -1.69 -12.34 -0.53
N MET A 166 -2.78 -12.68 -1.20
CA MET A 166 -4.00 -11.88 -1.18
C MET A 166 -5.22 -12.73 -0.82
N ASP A 167 -6.12 -12.15 -0.03
CA ASP A 167 -7.39 -12.76 0.36
C ASP A 167 -8.49 -11.69 0.44
N ALA A 168 -9.74 -12.09 0.20
CA ALA A 168 -10.89 -11.22 0.27
C ALA A 168 -12.14 -12.01 0.70
N ILE A 169 -12.81 -11.51 1.75
CA ILE A 169 -13.99 -12.15 2.33
C ILE A 169 -15.07 -11.11 2.63
N VAL A 170 -16.29 -11.58 2.87
CA VAL A 170 -17.36 -10.78 3.49
C VAL A 170 -17.60 -11.31 4.89
N LYS A 171 -17.43 -10.46 5.91
CA LYS A 171 -17.61 -10.82 7.31
C LYS A 171 -18.75 -10.02 7.92
N THR A 172 -19.59 -10.69 8.71
CA THR A 172 -20.64 -10.00 9.48
C THR A 172 -20.04 -9.42 10.76
N VAL A 173 -20.13 -8.10 10.92
CA VAL A 173 -19.70 -7.38 12.13
C VAL A 173 -20.89 -6.57 12.62
N SER A 174 -21.35 -6.84 13.85
CA SER A 174 -22.51 -6.17 14.45
C SER A 174 -23.78 -6.21 13.58
N GLY A 175 -24.02 -7.32 12.88
CA GLY A 175 -25.17 -7.51 11.99
C GLY A 175 -25.01 -6.91 10.59
N VAL A 176 -23.92 -6.20 10.30
CA VAL A 176 -23.64 -5.59 9.00
C VAL A 176 -22.64 -6.46 8.23
N GLN A 177 -22.91 -6.72 6.95
CA GLN A 177 -21.95 -7.38 6.06
C GLN A 177 -20.85 -6.40 5.65
N VAL A 178 -19.61 -6.71 6.02
CA VAL A 178 -18.43 -5.89 5.74
C VAL A 178 -17.51 -6.66 4.80
N PRO A 179 -17.33 -6.23 3.54
CA PRO A 179 -16.27 -6.72 2.68
C PRO A 179 -14.92 -6.34 3.28
N LEU A 180 -14.01 -7.31 3.36
CA LEU A 180 -12.66 -7.21 3.87
C LEU A 180 -11.69 -7.78 2.83
N PHE A 181 -10.50 -7.20 2.74
CA PHE A 181 -9.38 -7.75 1.98
C PHE A 181 -8.11 -7.68 2.79
N GLU A 182 -7.12 -8.46 2.38
CA GLU A 182 -5.80 -8.47 2.96
C GLU A 182 -4.78 -8.77 1.86
N ALA A 183 -3.70 -7.99 1.80
CA ALA A 183 -2.56 -8.28 0.95
C ALA A 183 -1.28 -8.27 1.79
N LYS A 184 -0.43 -9.29 1.64
CA LYS A 184 0.77 -9.50 2.45
C LYS A 184 2.02 -9.80 1.64
N MET A 185 3.13 -9.30 2.17
CA MET A 185 4.49 -9.56 1.70
C MET A 185 5.34 -10.02 2.90
N PRO A 186 5.59 -11.33 3.07
CA PRO A 186 6.45 -11.84 4.14
C PRO A 186 7.88 -11.30 4.02
N TYR A 187 8.56 -11.02 5.14
CA TYR A 187 9.98 -10.62 5.11
C TYR A 187 10.89 -11.71 4.54
N LYS A 188 10.51 -12.98 4.68
CA LYS A 188 11.19 -14.11 4.04
C LYS A 188 11.34 -13.92 2.52
N SER A 189 10.31 -13.41 1.87
CA SER A 189 10.27 -13.16 0.43
C SER A 189 10.84 -11.79 0.08
N LEU A 190 10.43 -10.75 0.81
CA LEU A 190 10.83 -9.36 0.54
C LEU A 190 12.32 -9.10 0.76
N LEU A 191 12.92 -9.74 1.77
CA LEU A 191 14.33 -9.58 2.15
C LEU A 191 15.21 -10.72 1.60
N LYS A 192 14.76 -11.40 0.55
CA LYS A 192 15.50 -12.49 -0.08
C LYS A 192 16.89 -12.04 -0.53
N GLY A 193 17.90 -12.87 -0.25
CA GLY A 193 19.31 -12.56 -0.53
C GLY A 193 20.00 -11.66 0.51
N MET A 194 19.28 -11.14 1.52
CA MET A 194 19.89 -10.46 2.66
C MET A 194 20.35 -11.46 3.72
N ASP A 195 21.01 -10.96 4.78
CA ASP A 195 21.46 -11.78 5.90
C ASP A 195 20.32 -12.56 6.56
N ASN A 196 20.36 -13.90 6.44
CA ASN A 196 19.27 -14.74 6.89
C ASN A 196 19.14 -14.78 8.42
N GLN A 197 20.24 -14.65 9.18
CA GLN A 197 20.16 -14.68 10.65
C GLN A 197 19.50 -13.41 11.17
N LEU A 198 19.87 -12.24 10.64
CA LEU A 198 19.23 -10.98 10.99
C LEU A 198 17.76 -10.96 10.59
N ARG A 199 17.41 -11.57 9.45
CA ARG A 199 16.02 -11.76 9.02
C ARG A 199 15.23 -12.67 9.98
N ILE A 200 15.80 -13.79 10.43
CA ILE A 200 15.16 -14.68 11.43
C ILE A 200 14.94 -13.95 12.75
N ASN A 201 15.93 -13.17 13.20
CA ASN A 201 15.81 -12.36 14.41
C ASN A 201 14.67 -11.34 14.29
N LEU A 202 14.56 -10.69 13.12
CA LEU A 202 13.44 -9.78 12.82
C LEU A 202 12.09 -10.50 12.88
N ASP A 203 11.94 -11.66 12.25
CA ASP A 203 10.69 -12.43 12.33
C ASP A 203 10.35 -12.82 13.78
N SER A 204 11.36 -13.20 14.58
CA SER A 204 11.18 -13.51 15.99
C SER A 204 10.66 -12.30 16.77
N GLU A 205 11.27 -11.13 16.57
CA GLU A 205 10.83 -9.88 17.21
C GLU A 205 9.37 -9.55 16.84
N ARG A 206 8.97 -9.76 15.58
CA ARG A 206 7.59 -9.55 15.14
C ARG A 206 6.63 -10.51 15.83
N ARG A 207 6.96 -11.80 15.91
CA ARG A 207 6.16 -12.80 16.63
C ARG A 207 6.00 -12.47 18.10
N ASP A 208 7.08 -12.07 18.78
CA ASP A 208 7.07 -11.73 20.21
C ASP A 208 6.15 -10.53 20.48
N GLN A 209 5.97 -9.65 19.49
CA GLN A 209 5.06 -8.51 19.52
C GLN A 209 3.64 -8.82 19.01
N ASN A 210 3.34 -10.09 18.69
CA ASN A 210 2.09 -10.50 18.01
C ASN A 210 1.81 -9.73 16.71
N LYS A 211 2.86 -9.38 15.97
CA LYS A 211 2.80 -8.68 14.68
C LYS A 211 3.10 -9.64 13.54
N TYR A 212 2.54 -9.34 12.36
CA TYR A 212 2.86 -10.07 11.15
C TYR A 212 4.34 -9.96 10.78
N GLU A 213 4.94 -11.07 10.34
CA GLU A 213 6.35 -11.23 9.92
C GLU A 213 6.59 -10.67 8.51
N GLY A 214 6.18 -9.42 8.29
CA GLY A 214 6.27 -8.78 6.98
C GLY A 214 5.50 -7.48 6.93
N LEU A 215 5.15 -7.09 5.71
CA LEU A 215 4.26 -5.97 5.45
C LEU A 215 2.89 -6.48 5.05
N GLN A 216 1.85 -5.85 5.58
CA GLN A 216 0.47 -6.17 5.25
C GLN A 216 -0.39 -4.92 5.17
N VAL A 217 -1.39 -4.95 4.29
CA VAL A 217 -2.45 -3.94 4.18
C VAL A 217 -3.80 -4.60 4.21
N GLY A 218 -4.77 -3.98 4.89
CA GLY A 218 -6.04 -4.60 5.16
C GLY A 218 -5.97 -5.70 6.20
N SER A 219 -7.09 -6.40 6.39
CA SER A 219 -7.23 -7.53 7.30
C SER A 219 -8.55 -8.24 7.01
N VAL A 220 -8.50 -9.55 6.79
CA VAL A 220 -9.69 -10.40 6.70
C VAL A 220 -10.21 -10.82 8.08
N THR A 221 -9.44 -10.59 9.16
CA THR A 221 -9.84 -10.99 10.51
C THR A 221 -10.77 -9.97 11.17
N ALA A 222 -10.52 -8.67 10.97
CA ALA A 222 -11.33 -7.58 11.53
C ALA A 222 -11.21 -6.32 10.67
N PRO A 223 -12.26 -5.48 10.58
CA PRO A 223 -12.18 -4.21 9.89
C PRO A 223 -11.11 -3.30 10.51
N ASN A 224 -10.16 -2.83 9.70
CA ASN A 224 -9.08 -1.92 10.12
C ASN A 224 -8.99 -0.67 9.22
N ASN A 225 -10.09 -0.31 8.56
CA ASN A 225 -10.12 0.75 7.56
C ASN A 225 -9.08 0.58 6.42
N ASN A 226 -8.77 -0.68 6.08
CA ASN A 226 -7.76 -1.05 5.09
C ASN A 226 -6.35 -0.51 5.40
N ALA A 227 -6.04 -0.27 6.68
CA ALA A 227 -4.75 0.27 7.10
C ALA A 227 -3.58 -0.70 6.84
N GLY A 228 -2.41 -0.12 6.62
CA GLY A 228 -1.14 -0.85 6.55
C GLY A 228 -0.52 -1.03 7.93
N ASN A 229 0.24 -2.11 8.17
CA ASN A 229 0.93 -2.33 9.45
C ASN A 229 2.17 -1.43 9.68
N TRP A 230 2.37 -0.43 8.82
CA TRP A 230 3.41 0.61 8.90
C TRP A 230 2.84 1.99 9.24
N GLU A 231 1.51 2.12 9.32
CA GLU A 231 0.78 3.34 9.72
C GLU A 231 0.60 3.36 11.24
#